data_AF-A0A7N2LJ89-F1
#
_entry.id   AF-A0A7N2LJ89-F1
#
_cell.length_a   1.000
_cell.length_b   1.000
_cell.length_c   1.000
_cell.angle_alpha   90.00
_cell.angle_beta   90.00
_cell.angle_gamma   90.00
#
_symmetry.space_group_name_H-M   'P 1'
#
loop_
_entity.id
_entity.type
_entity.pdbx_description
1 polymer ?
#
loop_
_entity_poly.entity_id
_entity_poly.type
_entity_poly.pdbx_seq_one_letter_code
_entity_poly.pdbx_strand_id
1 'polypeptide(L)'
;MFDVKQRQKDNVFVIVVTSIQYQALSDKAADAFYKLSNTRAQIQSYVFDGMDVQLDLEVESHHAKSAYGFEIVQMVIVDTKPDKHVKRTMSEINAAARMKVVANEKAEAEKILQIKHAKGD
;
A
#
# COMPACT_ATOMS: atom_id res chain seq x y z
N MET A 1 7.77 8.75 12.17
CA MET A 1 6.73 8.69 11.13
C MET A 1 7.21 9.54 9.97
N PHE A 2 7.23 8.95 8.78
CA PHE A 2 7.70 9.58 7.55
C PHE A 2 6.55 9.59 6.54
N ASP A 3 6.34 10.75 5.91
CA ASP A 3 5.36 10.90 4.84
C ASP A 3 6.07 10.74 3.50
N VAL A 4 5.68 9.71 2.74
CA VAL A 4 6.24 9.40 1.43
C VAL A 4 5.13 9.54 0.40
N LYS A 5 5.39 10.26 -0.69
CA LYS A 5 4.48 10.32 -1.84
C LYS A 5 4.95 9.34 -2.88
N GLN A 6 4.08 8.41 -3.29
CA GLN A 6 4.40 7.37 -4.27
C GLN A 6 3.34 7.31 -5.37
N ARG A 7 3.78 7.04 -6.62
CA ARG A 7 2.91 6.89 -7.80
C ARG A 7 2.71 5.40 -8.07
N GLN A 8 1.46 4.95 -8.02
CA GLN A 8 1.10 3.56 -8.32
C GLN A 8 1.01 3.31 -9.83
N LYS A 9 1.07 2.02 -10.21
CA LYS A 9 1.02 1.50 -11.59
C LYS A 9 -0.18 2.03 -12.39
N ASP A 10 -1.29 2.32 -11.72
CA ASP A 10 -2.53 2.86 -12.31
C ASP A 10 -2.54 4.39 -12.42
N ASN A 11 -1.38 5.04 -12.39
CA ASN A 11 -1.25 6.50 -12.45
C ASN A 11 -1.92 7.24 -11.28
N VAL A 12 -2.13 6.53 -10.16
CA VAL A 12 -2.73 7.05 -8.94
C VAL A 12 -1.63 7.51 -7.99
N PHE A 13 -1.72 8.77 -7.55
CA PHE A 13 -0.87 9.27 -6.48
C PHE A 13 -1.45 8.89 -5.12
N VAL A 14 -0.62 8.28 -4.29
CA VAL A 14 -1.00 7.88 -2.93
C VAL A 14 0.02 8.43 -1.95
N ILE A 15 -0.47 8.99 -0.86
CA ILE A 15 0.38 9.37 0.26
C ILE A 15 0.49 8.14 1.16
N VAL A 16 1.69 7.58 1.23
CA VAL A 16 2.02 6.44 2.09
C VAL A 16 2.75 6.97 3.31
N VAL A 17 2.17 6.73 4.48
CA VAL A 17 2.76 7.09 5.76
C VAL A 17 3.40 5.85 6.33
N THR A 18 4.73 5.89 6.47
CA THR A 18 5.53 4.75 6.90
C THR A 18 6.27 5.05 8.21
N SER A 19 6.36 4.02 9.05
CA SER A 19 7.21 4.01 10.24
C SER A 19 8.42 3.12 10.00
N ILE A 20 9.60 3.67 10.26
CA ILE A 20 10.88 2.98 10.07
C ILE A 20 11.53 2.85 11.44
N GLN A 21 11.88 1.63 11.80
CA GLN A 21 12.71 1.30 12.95
C GLN A 21 14.13 1.04 12.45
N TYR A 22 15.10 1.73 13.03
CA TYR A 22 16.51 1.58 12.67
C TYR A 22 17.38 1.59 13.93
N GLN A 23 18.50 0.89 13.86
CA GLN A 23 19.49 0.83 14.93
C GLN A 23 20.89 1.15 14.38
N ALA A 24 21.73 1.77 15.20
CA ALA A 24 23.13 1.95 14.86
C ALA A 24 23.86 0.62 15.04
N LEU A 25 24.67 0.24 14.04
CA LEU A 25 25.57 -0.89 14.14
C LEU A 25 26.74 -0.50 15.04
N SER A 26 26.96 -1.28 16.11
CA SER A 26 28.05 -1.03 17.07
C SER A 26 29.41 -0.89 16.39
N ASP A 27 29.65 -1.66 15.34
CA ASP A 27 30.91 -1.72 14.59
C ASP A 27 31.18 -0.45 13.76
N LYS A 28 30.15 0.37 13.50
CA LYS A 28 30.21 1.61 12.71
C LYS A 28 29.70 2.82 13.48
N ALA A 29 29.63 2.74 14.81
CA ALA A 29 29.10 3.82 15.65
C ALA A 29 29.84 5.15 15.42
N ALA A 30 31.18 5.14 15.27
CA ALA A 30 31.94 6.35 14.97
C ALA A 30 31.55 6.98 13.62
N ASP A 31 31.36 6.15 12.59
CA ASP A 31 30.92 6.63 11.27
C ASP A 31 29.48 7.16 11.30
N ALA A 32 28.60 6.49 12.04
CA ALA A 32 27.20 6.86 12.21
C ALA A 32 27.01 8.20 12.95
N PHE A 33 27.87 8.51 13.92
CA PHE A 33 27.78 9.72 14.74
C PHE A 33 28.54 10.92 14.16
N TYR A 34 29.63 10.71 13.39
CA TYR A 34 30.50 11.81 12.96
C TYR A 34 30.43 12.14 11.46
N LYS A 35 30.02 11.23 10.58
CA LYS A 35 29.99 11.49 9.12
C LYS A 35 28.67 12.05 8.61
N LEU A 36 27.60 11.98 9.40
CA LEU A 36 26.26 12.35 8.98
C LEU A 36 25.82 13.65 9.65
N SER A 37 25.79 14.74 8.89
CA SER A 37 25.24 16.03 9.36
C SER A 37 23.74 15.95 9.67
N ASN A 38 23.01 15.03 9.01
CA ASN A 38 21.59 14.80 9.22
C ASN A 38 21.18 13.35 8.88
N THR A 39 21.32 12.45 9.85
CA THR A 39 20.97 11.02 9.74
C THR A 39 19.53 10.79 9.28
N ARG A 40 18.59 11.64 9.72
CA ARG A 40 17.16 11.49 9.40
C ARG A 40 16.87 11.71 7.91
N ALA A 41 17.48 12.74 7.31
CA ALA A 41 17.32 13.03 5.89
C ALA A 41 17.92 11.92 5.02
N GLN A 42 19.03 11.34 5.45
CA GLN A 42 19.70 10.25 4.73
C GLN A 42 18.86 8.98 4.71
N ILE A 43 18.31 8.58 5.86
CA ILE A 43 17.40 7.43 5.97
C ILE A 43 16.16 7.65 5.10
N GLN A 44 15.61 8.87 5.12
CA GLN A 44 14.45 9.21 4.31
C GLN A 44 14.74 9.07 2.80
N SER A 45 15.89 9.56 2.32
CA SER A 45 16.28 9.43 0.91
C SER A 45 16.50 7.98 0.51
N TYR A 46 17.12 7.17 1.38
CA TYR A 46 17.39 5.76 1.11
C TYR A 46 16.10 4.93 1.03
N VAL A 47 15.15 5.20 1.94
CA VAL A 47 13.84 4.53 1.91
C VAL A 47 13.02 4.98 0.70
N PHE A 48 13.12 6.25 0.31
CA PHE A 48 12.44 6.74 -0.89
C PHE A 48 12.91 6.01 -2.16
N ASP A 49 14.23 5.83 -2.30
CA ASP A 49 14.85 5.12 -3.43
C ASP A 49 14.42 3.64 -3.50
N GLY A 50 14.33 2.96 -2.35
CA GLY A 50 13.87 1.57 -2.28
C GLY A 50 12.38 1.37 -2.54
N MET A 51 11.54 2.39 -2.30
CA MET A 51 10.09 2.30 -2.46
C MET A 51 9.59 2.52 -3.90
N ASP A 52 10.36 3.19 -4.75
CA ASP A 52 9.97 3.48 -6.14
C ASP A 52 9.98 2.21 -7.02
N VAL A 53 10.53 1.10 -6.51
CA VAL A 53 10.83 -0.11 -7.30
C VAL A 53 9.75 -1.21 -7.19
N GLN A 54 9.02 -1.35 -6.09
CA GLN A 54 7.99 -2.40 -5.99
C GLN A 54 6.93 -2.08 -4.94
N LEU A 55 5.72 -1.76 -5.40
CA LEU A 55 4.49 -1.99 -4.66
C LEU A 55 3.73 -3.12 -5.37
N ASP A 56 4.38 -4.27 -5.48
CA ASP A 56 3.65 -5.54 -5.51
C ASP A 56 3.13 -5.78 -4.10
N LEU A 57 1.83 -6.06 -3.98
CA LEU A 57 1.07 -6.11 -2.72
C LEU A 57 1.40 -7.31 -1.81
N GLU A 58 2.62 -7.82 -1.87
CA GLU A 58 3.17 -8.70 -0.84
C GLU A 58 4.27 -7.93 -0.12
N VAL A 59 4.02 -7.63 1.15
CA VAL A 59 5.00 -7.09 2.08
C VAL A 59 6.03 -8.20 2.36
N GLU A 60 6.81 -8.57 1.35
CA GLU A 60 8.03 -9.31 1.56
C GLU A 60 8.99 -8.36 2.28
N SER A 61 9.44 -8.80 3.45
CA SER A 61 10.36 -8.11 4.33
C SER A 61 11.64 -7.77 3.57
N HIS A 62 11.71 -6.56 3.01
CA HIS A 62 12.93 -6.06 2.41
C HIS A 62 13.86 -5.66 3.56
N HIS A 63 14.77 -6.58 3.88
CA HIS A 63 15.98 -6.33 4.65
C HIS A 63 16.80 -5.28 3.87
N ALA A 64 16.48 -4.01 4.10
CA ALA A 64 17.11 -2.88 3.44
C ALA A 64 18.54 -2.77 3.97
N LYS A 65 19.50 -3.26 3.18
CA LYS A 65 20.90 -3.45 3.54
C LYS A 65 21.55 -2.16 4.03
N SER A 66 22.36 -2.33 5.06
CA SER A 66 22.96 -1.30 5.91
C SER A 66 23.76 -0.25 5.15
N ALA A 67 23.17 0.93 4.95
CA ALA A 67 23.88 2.11 4.48
C ALA A 67 24.28 2.98 5.69
N TYR A 68 25.55 3.40 5.73
CA TYR A 68 26.09 4.39 6.69
C TYR A 68 26.09 4.00 8.17
N GLY A 69 26.22 2.70 8.48
CA GLY A 69 26.33 2.24 9.87
C GLY A 69 25.00 2.19 10.62
N PHE A 70 23.88 2.39 9.93
CA PHE A 70 22.55 2.08 10.43
C PHE A 70 21.98 0.88 9.69
N GLU A 71 21.26 0.05 10.43
CA GLU A 71 20.48 -1.06 9.91
C GLU A 71 19.01 -0.76 10.11
N ILE A 72 18.21 -0.95 9.06
CA ILE A 72 16.75 -0.85 9.15
C ILE A 72 16.24 -2.20 9.67
N VAL A 73 15.81 -2.21 10.92
CA VAL A 73 15.30 -3.42 11.59
C VAL A 73 13.93 -3.79 11.03
N GLN A 74 13.06 -2.78 10.85
CA GLN A 74 11.72 -2.99 10.37
C GLN A 74 11.16 -1.74 9.72
N MET A 75 10.37 -1.92 8.67
CA MET A 75 9.57 -0.88 8.04
C MET A 75 8.11 -1.34 8.00
N VAL A 76 7.20 -0.49 8.46
CA VAL A 76 5.77 -0.78 8.47
C VAL A 76 5.00 0.39 7.87
N ILE A 77 4.13 0.07 6.91
CA ILE A 77 3.16 1.02 6.35
C ILE A 77 2.05 1.22 7.39
N VAL A 78 1.87 2.44 7.86
CA VAL A 78 0.87 2.79 8.88
C VAL A 78 -0.44 3.21 8.24
N ASP A 79 -0.37 4.01 7.19
CA ASP A 79 -1.56 4.50 6.50
C ASP A 79 -1.26 4.83 5.04
N THR A 80 -2.26 4.70 4.19
CA THR A 80 -2.16 4.89 2.74
C THR A 80 -3.40 5.66 2.29
N LYS A 81 -3.23 6.96 2.00
CA LYS A 81 -4.34 7.84 1.62
C LYS A 81 -4.34 8.10 0.12
N PRO A 82 -5.31 7.56 -0.64
CA PRO A 82 -5.48 7.91 -2.05
C PRO A 82 -6.03 9.33 -2.18
N ASP A 83 -5.81 9.94 -3.34
CA ASP A 83 -6.41 11.23 -3.66
C ASP A 83 -7.94 11.19 -3.58
N LYS A 84 -8.55 12.33 -3.23
CA LYS A 84 -10.01 12.48 -3.10
C LYS A 84 -10.75 12.08 -4.38
N HIS A 85 -10.20 12.42 -5.55
CA HIS A 85 -10.79 12.08 -6.84
C HIS A 85 -10.84 10.57 -7.04
N VAL A 86 -9.71 9.89 -6.80
CA VAL A 86 -9.60 8.43 -6.94
C VAL A 86 -10.52 7.71 -5.96
N LYS A 87 -10.58 8.17 -4.71
CA LYS A 87 -11.50 7.61 -3.71
C LYS A 87 -12.96 7.66 -4.17
N ARG A 88 -13.36 8.77 -4.80
CA ARG A 88 -14.71 8.94 -5.32
C ARG A 88 -14.98 8.01 -6.50
N THR A 89 -14.13 8.03 -7.51
CA THR A 89 -14.29 7.19 -8.71
C THR A 89 -14.29 5.70 -8.35
N MET A 90 -13.41 5.29 -7.44
CA MET A 90 -13.34 3.91 -6.97
C MET A 90 -14.62 3.51 -6.20
N SER A 91 -15.16 4.41 -5.37
CA SER A 91 -16.42 4.17 -4.67
C SER A 91 -17.59 4.02 -5.65
N GLU A 92 -17.64 4.84 -6.70
CA GLU A 92 -18.67 4.79 -7.75
C GLU A 92 -18.57 3.48 -8.56
N ILE A 93 -17.35 3.07 -8.96
CA ILE A 93 -17.10 1.80 -9.65
C ILE A 93 -17.49 0.61 -8.77
N ASN A 94 -17.09 0.61 -7.51
CA ASN A 94 -17.41 -0.47 -6.58
C ASN A 94 -18.92 -0.55 -6.32
N ALA A 95 -19.60 0.58 -6.22
CA ALA A 95 -21.06 0.62 -6.10
C ALA A 95 -21.76 0.06 -7.34
N ALA A 96 -21.31 0.46 -8.54
CA ALA A 96 -21.85 -0.05 -9.80
C ALA A 96 -21.60 -1.56 -9.97
N ALA A 97 -20.39 -2.04 -9.65
CA ALA A 97 -20.05 -3.45 -9.69
C ALA A 97 -20.94 -4.26 -8.71
N ARG A 98 -21.12 -3.77 -7.47
CA ARG A 98 -22.03 -4.40 -6.50
C ARG A 98 -23.47 -4.42 -7.00
N MET A 99 -23.97 -3.32 -7.58
CA MET A 99 -25.31 -3.27 -8.15
C MET A 99 -25.51 -4.27 -9.28
N LYS A 100 -24.51 -4.42 -10.16
CA LYS A 100 -24.55 -5.41 -11.25
C LYS A 100 -24.62 -6.85 -10.72
N VAL A 101 -23.84 -7.16 -9.67
CA VAL A 101 -23.88 -8.49 -9.03
C VAL A 101 -25.27 -8.76 -8.44
N VAL A 102 -25.82 -7.81 -7.66
CA VAL A 102 -27.16 -7.94 -7.07
C VAL A 102 -28.25 -8.08 -8.15
N ALA A 103 -28.14 -7.34 -9.25
CA ALA A 103 -29.10 -7.44 -10.36
C ALA A 103 -29.05 -8.82 -11.04
N ASN A 104 -27.85 -9.36 -11.26
CA ASN A 104 -27.68 -10.68 -11.84
C ASN A 104 -28.22 -11.78 -10.91
N GLU A 105 -27.92 -11.71 -9.61
CA GLU A 105 -28.43 -12.67 -8.62
C GLU A 105 -29.96 -12.63 -8.53
N LYS A 106 -30.57 -11.45 -8.58
CA LYS A 106 -32.04 -11.31 -8.64
C LYS A 106 -32.63 -11.91 -9.91
N ALA A 107 -32.02 -11.64 -11.06
CA ALA A 107 -32.48 -12.19 -12.34
C ALA A 107 -32.38 -13.72 -12.40
N GLU A 108 -31.34 -14.31 -11.81
CA GLU A 108 -31.23 -15.77 -11.66
C GLU A 108 -32.29 -16.33 -10.71
N ALA A 109 -32.53 -15.67 -9.57
CA ALA A 109 -33.58 -16.08 -8.63
C ALA A 109 -34.98 -16.05 -9.27
N GLU A 110 -35.30 -15.02 -10.06
CA GLU A 110 -36.57 -14.91 -10.78
C GLU A 110 -36.73 -16.01 -11.84
N LYS A 111 -35.67 -16.34 -12.60
CA LYS A 111 -35.69 -17.48 -13.53
C LYS A 111 -36.00 -18.79 -12.82
N ILE A 112 -35.40 -19.03 -11.66
CA ILE A 112 -35.64 -20.25 -10.87
C ILE A 112 -37.11 -20.31 -10.39
N LEU A 113 -37.66 -19.18 -9.94
CA LEU A 113 -39.06 -19.10 -9.49
C LEU A 113 -40.03 -19.36 -10.65
N GLN A 114 -39.81 -18.79 -11.83
CA GLN A 114 -40.66 -19.01 -13.00
C GLN A 114 -40.67 -20.49 -13.44
N ILE A 115 -39.51 -21.15 -13.44
CA ILE A 115 -39.41 -22.58 -13.78
C ILE A 115 -40.16 -23.44 -12.76
N LYS A 116 -40.11 -23.09 -11.46
CA LYS A 116 -40.86 -23.81 -10.42
C LYS A 116 -42.37 -23.66 -10.61
N HIS A 117 -42.85 -22.47 -10.96
CA HIS A 117 -44.27 -22.26 -11.26
C HIS A 117 -44.75 -23.05 -12.49
N ALA A 118 -43.94 -23.11 -13.55
CA ALA A 118 -44.30 -23.82 -14.79
C ALA A 118 -44.26 -25.37 -14.69
N LYS A 119 -43.66 -25.93 -13.63
CA LYS A 119 -43.65 -27.39 -13.36
C LYS A 119 -44.67 -27.81 -12.29
N GLY A 120 -45.42 -26.86 -11.74
CA GLY A 120 -46.36 -27.07 -10.63
C GLY A 120 -47.83 -27.28 -11.03
N ASP A 121 -48.14 -27.20 -12.33
CA ASP A 121 -49.41 -27.63 -12.95
C ASP A 121 -49.18 -28.93 -13.73
#